data_AF-A0A024QI30-F1
#
_entry.id   AF-A0A024QI30-F1
#
_cell.length_a   1.000
_cell.length_b   1.000
_cell.length_c   1.000
_cell.angle_alpha   90.00
_cell.angle_beta   90.00
_cell.angle_gamma   90.00
#
_symmetry.space_group_name_H-M   'P 1'
#
loop_
_entity.id
_entity.type
_entity.pdbx_description
1 polymer ?
#
loop_
_entity_poly.entity_id
_entity_poly.type
_entity_poly.pdbx_seq_one_letter_code
_entity_poly.pdbx_strand_id
1 'polypeptide(L)'
;MNYNMPTGRYVELYVKEIFKELFETTYVEATKEDDLYRGTDFFIGSVPIDVTINESKDHCKLIKKYLLDGVTVSVSKRNRNARVTFERPVLVFHFDLYDLRDRMQICELIDESLTQDIITEILGLYK
;
A
#
# COMPACT_ATOMS: atom_id res chain seq x y z
N MET A 1 14.95 2.49 10.96
CA MET A 1 13.89 3.54 10.84
C MET A 1 14.08 4.60 11.91
N ASN A 2 13.67 5.85 11.67
CA ASN A 2 13.84 6.99 12.60
C ASN A 2 12.65 7.10 13.57
N TYR A 3 12.91 7.10 14.89
CA TYR A 3 11.88 7.16 15.93
C TYR A 3 11.12 8.50 16.01
N ASN A 4 11.65 9.58 15.43
CA ASN A 4 10.97 10.89 15.41
C ASN A 4 9.98 11.07 14.26
N MET A 5 9.75 10.02 13.45
CA MET A 5 8.83 10.04 12.32
C MET A 5 7.37 9.97 12.78
N PRO A 6 6.44 10.70 12.13
CA PRO A 6 4.99 10.53 12.38
C PRO A 6 4.56 9.08 12.19
N THR A 7 3.68 8.58 13.05
CA THR A 7 3.15 7.19 13.03
C THR A 7 2.78 6.74 11.63
N GLY A 8 1.97 7.54 10.92
CA GLY A 8 1.55 7.20 9.56
C GLY A 8 2.68 6.96 8.59
N ARG A 9 3.66 7.87 8.56
CA ARG A 9 4.82 7.74 7.67
C ARG A 9 5.70 6.55 8.05
N TYR A 10 5.80 6.25 9.34
CA TYR A 10 6.53 5.07 9.83
C TYR A 10 5.87 3.79 9.33
N VAL A 11 4.55 3.67 9.49
CA VAL A 11 3.78 2.50 9.06
C VAL A 11 3.83 2.32 7.54
N GLU A 12 3.67 3.39 6.76
CA GLU A 12 3.80 3.33 5.29
C GLU A 12 5.16 2.77 4.86
N LEU A 13 6.26 3.24 5.48
CA LEU A 13 7.60 2.73 5.19
C LEU A 13 7.77 1.28 5.63
N TYR A 14 7.21 0.90 6.77
CA TYR A 14 7.28 -0.48 7.25
C TYR A 14 6.57 -1.45 6.31
N VAL A 15 5.37 -1.10 5.85
CA VAL A 15 4.64 -1.89 4.84
C VAL A 15 5.47 -2.02 3.55
N LYS A 16 6.12 -0.94 3.08
CA LYS A 16 6.99 -1.02 1.90
C LYS A 16 8.13 -2.03 2.08
N GLU A 17 8.78 -2.05 3.25
CA GLU A 17 9.83 -3.03 3.54
C GLU A 17 9.27 -4.46 3.56
N ILE A 18 8.08 -4.70 4.14
CA ILE A 18 7.43 -6.02 4.08
C ILE A 18 7.22 -6.47 2.62
N PHE A 19 6.67 -5.59 1.77
CA PHE A 19 6.45 -5.93 0.36
C PHE A 19 7.77 -6.23 -0.35
N LYS A 20 8.82 -5.48 -0.04
CA LYS A 20 10.15 -5.69 -0.60
C LYS A 20 10.76 -7.01 -0.14
N GLU A 21 10.62 -7.40 1.12
CA GLU A 21 11.11 -8.68 1.64
C GLU A 21 10.34 -9.86 1.04
N LEU A 22 9.01 -9.80 0.99
CA LEU A 22 8.16 -10.88 0.47
C LEU A 22 8.27 -11.06 -1.05
N PHE A 23 8.66 -10.02 -1.79
CA PHE A 23 8.69 -10.01 -3.25
C PHE A 23 10.03 -9.55 -3.83
N GLU A 24 11.14 -9.76 -3.11
CA GLU A 24 12.48 -9.23 -3.42
C GLU A 24 12.87 -9.31 -4.91
N THR A 25 12.58 -10.44 -5.56
CA THR A 25 12.94 -10.68 -6.97
C THR A 25 12.10 -9.89 -7.99
N THR A 26 10.95 -9.37 -7.57
CA THR A 26 9.99 -8.66 -8.42
C THR A 26 9.69 -7.25 -7.93
N TYR A 27 10.21 -6.85 -6.77
CA TYR A 27 10.05 -5.52 -6.21
C TYR A 27 10.93 -4.51 -6.93
N VAL A 28 10.34 -3.38 -7.33
CA VAL A 28 11.05 -2.24 -7.90
C VAL A 28 10.54 -0.96 -7.27
N GLU A 29 11.41 -0.19 -6.63
CA GLU A 29 11.06 1.13 -6.09
C GLU A 29 10.65 2.08 -7.23
N ALA A 30 9.58 2.85 -7.03
CA ALA A 30 9.16 3.82 -8.03
C ALA A 30 10.12 5.02 -8.09
N THR A 31 10.34 5.54 -9.29
CA THR A 31 11.02 6.83 -9.43
C THR A 31 10.08 7.98 -9.10
N LYS A 32 10.62 9.20 -8.95
CA LYS A 32 9.77 10.40 -8.83
C LYS A 32 8.87 10.63 -10.05
N GLU A 33 9.31 10.18 -11.21
CA GLU A 33 8.53 10.27 -12.45
C GLU A 33 7.36 9.27 -12.42
N ASP A 34 7.59 8.05 -11.94
CA ASP A 34 6.54 7.06 -11.72
C ASP A 34 5.48 7.56 -10.73
N ASP A 35 5.88 8.14 -9.59
CA ASP A 35 4.92 8.74 -8.66
C ASP A 35 4.09 9.85 -9.32
N LEU A 36 4.74 10.73 -10.09
CA LEU A 36 4.06 11.84 -10.76
C LEU A 36 3.03 11.36 -11.80
N TYR A 37 3.41 10.39 -12.63
CA TYR A 37 2.62 9.97 -13.81
C TYR A 37 1.78 8.71 -13.61
N ARG A 38 2.10 7.89 -12.60
CA ARG A 38 1.42 6.63 -12.29
C ARG A 38 0.87 6.58 -10.86
N GLY A 39 1.25 7.55 -10.00
CA GLY A 39 0.77 7.66 -8.63
C GLY A 39 1.14 6.45 -7.79
N THR A 40 2.33 5.90 -7.99
CA THR A 40 2.78 4.63 -7.45
C THR A 40 4.03 4.82 -6.60
N ASP A 41 4.09 4.09 -5.50
CA ASP A 41 5.23 4.07 -4.59
C ASP A 41 6.29 3.05 -5.01
N PHE A 42 5.85 1.91 -5.55
CA PHE A 42 6.71 0.83 -6.03
C PHE A 42 5.92 -0.08 -6.99
N PHE A 43 6.60 -1.06 -7.54
CA PHE A 43 6.03 -2.09 -8.41
C PHE A 43 6.33 -3.48 -7.86
N ILE A 44 5.38 -4.39 -8.03
CA ILE A 44 5.59 -5.83 -7.89
C ILE A 44 5.36 -6.46 -9.26
N GLY A 45 6.44 -6.86 -9.92
CA GLY A 45 6.41 -7.26 -11.33
C GLY A 45 5.98 -6.10 -12.23
N SER A 46 4.78 -6.19 -12.81
CA SER A 46 4.21 -5.12 -13.64
C SER A 46 3.05 -4.37 -12.98
N VAL A 47 2.77 -4.66 -11.70
CA VAL A 47 1.67 -4.07 -10.94
C VAL A 47 2.18 -2.86 -10.16
N PRO A 48 1.73 -1.63 -10.49
CA PRO A 48 1.99 -0.44 -9.68
C PRO A 48 1.18 -0.48 -8.39
N ILE A 49 1.83 -0.14 -7.28
CA ILE A 49 1.28 -0.15 -5.93
C ILE A 49 1.55 1.18 -5.23
N ASP A 50 0.52 1.71 -4.57
CA ASP A 50 0.55 2.89 -3.69
C ASP A 50 0.12 2.44 -2.30
N VAL A 51 0.89 2.75 -1.28
CA VAL A 51 0.58 2.43 0.12
C VAL A 51 0.24 3.71 0.83
N THR A 52 -0.89 3.73 1.54
CA THR A 52 -1.28 4.90 2.29
C THR A 52 -2.01 4.56 3.57
N ILE A 53 -1.85 5.42 4.56
CA ILE A 53 -2.69 5.42 5.76
C ILE A 53 -3.77 6.53 5.72
N ASN A 54 -3.76 7.37 4.68
CA ASN A 54 -4.73 8.45 4.53
C ASN A 54 -6.00 7.94 3.86
N GLU A 55 -7.15 8.26 4.46
CA GLU A 55 -8.47 7.78 4.06
C GLU A 55 -8.93 8.21 2.65
N SER A 56 -8.32 9.26 2.09
CA SER A 56 -8.80 9.89 0.87
C SER A 56 -7.71 9.95 -0.21
N LYS A 57 -7.83 9.06 -1.19
CA LYS A 57 -7.20 9.20 -2.50
C LYS A 57 -8.32 9.33 -3.53
N ASP A 58 -8.29 10.42 -4.31
CA ASP A 58 -9.29 10.67 -5.34
C ASP A 58 -9.32 9.55 -6.39
N HIS A 59 -10.51 9.28 -6.93
CA HIS A 59 -10.73 8.34 -8.04
C HIS A 59 -10.33 6.88 -7.76
N CYS A 60 -10.45 6.46 -6.51
CA CYS A 60 -10.32 5.08 -6.08
C CYS A 60 -11.66 4.33 -6.21
N LYS A 61 -11.61 3.13 -6.78
CA LYS A 61 -12.70 2.14 -6.73
C LYS A 61 -12.27 1.00 -5.83
N LEU A 62 -12.95 0.84 -4.70
CA LEU A 62 -12.71 -0.27 -3.77
C LEU A 62 -12.89 -1.62 -4.49
N ILE A 63 -11.94 -2.52 -4.26
CA ILE A 63 -11.95 -3.90 -4.79
C ILE A 63 -12.27 -4.88 -3.67
N LYS A 64 -11.53 -4.80 -2.56
CA LYS A 64 -11.62 -5.75 -1.45
C LYS A 64 -11.21 -5.08 -0.14
N LYS A 65 -11.76 -5.58 0.96
CA LYS A 65 -11.36 -5.21 2.32
C LYS A 65 -10.93 -6.45 3.08
N TYR A 66 -9.88 -6.30 3.87
CA TYR A 66 -9.41 -7.29 4.82
C TYR A 66 -9.56 -6.69 6.21
N LEU A 67 -10.39 -7.33 7.04
CA LEU A 67 -10.59 -6.95 8.42
C LEU A 67 -9.62 -7.76 9.26
N LEU A 68 -8.62 -7.09 9.81
CA LEU A 68 -7.64 -7.66 10.73
C LEU A 68 -7.89 -7.06 12.11
N ASP A 69 -7.35 -7.68 13.15
CA ASP A 69 -7.49 -7.13 14.49
C ASP A 69 -6.78 -5.76 14.55
N GLY A 70 -7.50 -4.71 14.93
CA GLY A 70 -6.99 -3.34 15.00
C GLY A 70 -6.66 -2.62 13.68
N VAL A 71 -6.61 -3.31 12.53
CA VAL A 71 -6.33 -2.70 11.22
C VAL A 71 -7.24 -3.22 10.11
N THR A 72 -7.81 -2.31 9.32
CA THR A 72 -8.50 -2.69 8.08
C THR A 72 -7.64 -2.32 6.88
N VAL A 73 -7.37 -3.30 6.02
CA VAL A 73 -6.67 -3.06 4.75
C VAL A 73 -7.71 -2.99 3.64
N SER A 74 -7.91 -1.80 3.10
CA SER A 74 -8.76 -1.56 1.94
C SER A 74 -7.91 -1.52 0.68
N VAL A 75 -8.20 -2.41 -0.27
CA VAL A 75 -7.55 -2.46 -1.57
C VAL A 75 -8.44 -1.79 -2.60
N SER A 76 -7.92 -0.78 -3.29
CA SER A 76 -8.63 -0.03 -4.33
C SER A 76 -7.85 0.02 -5.63
N LYS A 77 -8.55 0.17 -6.77
CA LYS A 77 -7.97 0.56 -8.06
C LYS A 77 -8.11 2.06 -8.25
N ARG A 78 -7.02 2.76 -8.53
CA ARG A 78 -7.03 4.19 -8.83
C ARG A 78 -6.54 4.43 -10.25
N ASN A 79 -7.32 5.17 -11.05
CA ASN A 79 -7.01 5.38 -12.47
C ASN A 79 -6.46 6.77 -12.80
N ARG A 80 -6.43 7.68 -11.83
CA ARG A 80 -5.93 9.04 -12.02
C ARG A 80 -5.59 9.72 -10.70
N ASN A 81 -4.75 10.74 -10.76
CA ASN A 81 -4.61 11.73 -9.70
C ASN A 81 -5.19 13.08 -10.16
N ALA A 82 -4.98 14.13 -9.37
CA ALA A 82 -5.47 15.48 -9.69
C ALA A 82 -4.87 16.05 -10.99
N ARG A 83 -3.71 15.54 -11.44
CA ARG A 83 -2.93 16.07 -12.57
C ARG A 83 -3.07 15.26 -13.83
N VAL A 84 -3.10 13.93 -13.73
CA VAL A 84 -3.01 13.02 -14.89
C VAL A 84 -3.92 11.81 -14.72
N THR A 85 -4.42 11.31 -15.85
CA THR A 85 -5.01 9.98 -15.94
C THR A 85 -3.89 8.98 -16.22
N PHE A 86 -3.86 7.90 -15.46
CA PHE A 86 -2.84 6.87 -15.56
C PHE A 86 -3.12 5.98 -16.76
N GLU A 87 -2.06 5.56 -17.46
CA GLU A 87 -2.16 4.59 -18.55
C GLU A 87 -2.72 3.25 -18.07
N ARG A 88 -2.38 2.88 -16.83
CA ARG A 88 -2.87 1.68 -16.14
C ARG A 88 -3.28 2.06 -14.71
N PRO A 89 -4.27 1.36 -14.11
CA PRO A 89 -4.63 1.60 -12.72
C PRO A 89 -3.43 1.41 -11.78
N VAL A 90 -3.49 1.99 -10.59
CA VAL A 90 -2.61 1.63 -9.46
C VAL A 90 -3.43 0.91 -8.39
N LEU A 91 -2.86 -0.15 -7.80
CA LEU A 91 -3.44 -0.76 -6.60
C LEU A 91 -3.07 0.08 -5.39
N VAL A 92 -4.08 0.63 -4.73
CA VAL A 92 -3.91 1.40 -3.50
C VAL A 92 -4.23 0.51 -2.33
N PHE A 93 -3.24 0.31 -1.45
CA PHE A 93 -3.41 -0.33 -0.15
C PHE A 93 -3.61 0.77 0.89
N HIS A 94 -4.84 0.93 1.33
CA HIS A 94 -5.18 1.84 2.41
C HIS A 94 -5.27 1.07 3.73
N PHE A 95 -4.41 1.46 4.67
CA PHE A 95 -4.38 0.92 6.03
C PHE A 95 -5.14 1.86 6.96
N ASP A 96 -6.29 1.40 7.43
CA ASP A 96 -7.15 2.09 8.38
C ASP A 96 -6.87 1.57 9.79
N LEU A 97 -6.31 2.44 10.62
CA LEU A 97 -5.76 2.13 11.94
C LEU A 97 -6.76 2.57 13.01
N TYR A 98 -7.76 1.73 13.29
CA TYR A 98 -8.82 2.04 14.25
C TYR A 98 -8.24 2.23 15.66
N ASP A 99 -8.30 3.45 16.19
CA ASP A 99 -7.92 3.84 17.56
C ASP A 99 -6.50 3.49 18.05
N LEU A 100 -5.69 2.80 17.23
CA LEU A 100 -4.31 2.45 17.52
C LEU A 100 -3.39 3.65 17.36
N ARG A 101 -2.75 4.06 18.46
CA ARG A 101 -1.75 5.14 18.47
C ARG A 101 -0.32 4.62 18.48
N ASP A 102 -0.12 3.36 18.90
CA ASP A 102 1.20 2.75 18.96
C ASP A 102 1.57 2.12 17.61
N ARG A 103 2.56 2.73 16.95
CA ARG A 103 3.05 2.27 15.64
C ARG A 103 3.67 0.88 15.67
N MET A 104 4.25 0.43 16.78
CA MET A 104 4.89 -0.89 16.86
C MET A 104 3.83 -1.98 16.86
N GLN A 105 2.76 -1.80 17.64
CA GLN A 105 1.62 -2.74 17.64
C GLN A 105 0.96 -2.82 16.26
N ILE A 106 0.82 -1.67 15.58
CA ILE A 106 0.31 -1.64 14.20
C ILE A 106 1.20 -2.45 13.26
N CYS A 107 2.53 -2.27 13.35
CA CYS A 107 3.49 -3.00 12.54
C CYS A 107 3.43 -4.52 12.80
N GLU A 108 3.37 -4.94 14.07
CA GLU A 108 3.22 -6.36 14.45
C GLU A 108 1.94 -6.96 13.86
N LEU A 109 0.80 -6.28 13.99
CA LEU A 109 -0.49 -6.74 13.43
C LEU A 109 -0.45 -6.86 11.90
N ILE A 110 0.20 -5.89 11.23
CA ILE A 110 0.42 -5.91 9.78
C ILE A 110 1.28 -7.10 9.40
N ASP A 111 2.39 -7.33 10.09
CA ASP A 111 3.34 -8.41 9.82
C ASP A 111 2.70 -9.80 9.97
N GLU A 112 1.92 -10.00 11.03
CA GLU A 112 1.18 -11.24 11.27
C GLU A 112 0.08 -11.51 10.23
N SER A 113 -0.44 -10.46 9.60
CA SER A 113 -1.62 -10.54 8.75
C SER A 113 -1.37 -10.45 7.25
N LEU A 114 -0.34 -9.71 6.82
CA LEU A 114 0.01 -9.51 5.41
C LEU A 114 1.00 -10.56 4.94
N THR A 115 0.49 -11.75 4.67
CA THR A 115 1.30 -12.83 4.09
C THR A 115 1.50 -12.65 2.59
N GLN A 116 2.55 -13.28 2.06
CA GLN A 116 2.81 -13.32 0.61
C GLN A 116 1.62 -13.86 -0.18
N ASP A 117 0.89 -14.85 0.36
CA ASP A 117 -0.29 -15.44 -0.28
C ASP A 117 -1.45 -14.42 -0.42
N ILE A 118 -1.71 -13.65 0.64
CA ILE A 118 -2.74 -12.60 0.61
C ILE A 118 -2.37 -11.51 -0.39
N ILE A 119 -1.11 -11.06 -0.38
CA ILE A 119 -0.65 -10.05 -1.34
C ILE A 119 -0.72 -10.60 -2.77
N THR A 120 -0.35 -11.86 -3.00
CA THR A 120 -0.43 -12.51 -4.31
C THR A 120 -1.87 -12.62 -4.81
N GLU A 121 -2.82 -12.95 -3.92
CA GLU A 121 -4.25 -12.94 -4.23
C GLU A 121 -4.69 -11.53 -4.70
N ILE A 122 -4.27 -10.49 -3.97
CA ILE A 122 -4.58 -9.09 -4.28
C ILE A 122 -3.98 -8.67 -5.62
N LEU A 123 -2.72 -9.02 -5.88
CA LEU A 123 -2.06 -8.77 -7.17
C LEU A 123 -2.81 -9.44 -8.32
N GLY A 124 -3.41 -10.62 -8.07
CA GLY A 124 -4.28 -11.31 -9.02
C GLY A 124 -5.56 -10.55 -9.39
N LEU A 125 -5.98 -9.57 -8.57
CA LEU A 125 -7.12 -8.69 -8.83
C LEU A 125 -6.77 -7.54 -9.80
N TYR A 126 -5.49 -7.35 -10.13
CA TYR A 126 -5.03 -6.27 -11.01
C TYR A 126 -5.44 -6.43 -12.49
N LYS A 127 -6.02 -7.58 -12.85
CA LYS A 127 -6.56 -7.86 -14.19
C LYS A 127 -7.54 -6.81 -14.71
#